data_AF-A0AAI8CFB6-F1
#
_entry.id   AF-A0AAI8CFB6-F1
#
_cell.length_a   1.000
_cell.length_b   1.000
_cell.length_c   1.000
_cell.angle_alpha   90.00
_cell.angle_beta   90.00
_cell.angle_gamma   90.00
#
_symmetry.space_group_name_H-M   'P 1'
#
loop_
_entity.id
_entity.type
_entity.pdbx_description
1 polymer ?
#
loop_
_entity_poly.entity_id
_entity_poly.type
_entity_poly.pdbx_seq_one_letter_code
_entity_poly.pdbx_strand_id
1 'polypeptide(L)' 'MNMKYSNKQEKKSLQERFLLVLGMLFFCIYLGMGLMVLFWDHLIERLPLSTGYRITLGIAIIIYAFFRFIRYFKK' A
#
# COMPACT_ATOMS: atom_id res chain seq x y z
N MET A 1 -3.99 32.19 -42.40
CA MET A 1 -3.11 31.51 -41.44
C MET A 1 -3.90 31.33 -40.13
N ASN A 2 -4.56 30.18 -39.96
CA ASN A 2 -5.44 29.94 -38.80
C ASN A 2 -4.66 29.21 -37.70
N MET A 3 -4.24 29.94 -36.66
CA MET A 3 -3.54 29.37 -35.51
C MET A 3 -4.56 28.81 -34.51
N LYS A 4 -4.77 27.49 -34.55
CA LYS A 4 -5.46 26.74 -33.50
C LYS A 4 -4.55 26.68 -32.26
N TYR A 5 -4.76 27.58 -31.30
CA TYR A 5 -4.20 27.44 -29.96
C TYR A 5 -4.96 26.32 -29.22
N SER A 6 -4.55 25.07 -29.45
CA SER A 6 -4.98 23.94 -28.63
C SER A 6 -4.21 23.98 -27.31
N ASN A 7 -4.61 24.86 -26.40
CA ASN A 7 -4.31 24.72 -24.98
C ASN A 7 -5.13 23.54 -24.43
N LYS A 8 -4.77 22.32 -24.83
CA LYS A 8 -5.03 21.14 -23.99
C LYS A 8 -4.08 21.27 -22.81
N GLN A 9 -4.49 22.05 -21.83
CA GLN A 9 -4.08 21.76 -20.48
C GLN A 9 -4.67 20.39 -20.19
N GLU A 10 -3.91 19.34 -20.48
CA GLU A 10 -4.14 18.00 -19.96
C GLU A 10 -3.98 18.13 -18.45
N LYS A 11 -5.02 18.65 -17.80
CA LYS A 11 -5.14 18.59 -16.36
C LYS A 11 -5.18 17.11 -16.08
N LYS A 12 -4.04 16.57 -15.57
CA LYS A 12 -3.97 15.22 -14.99
C LYS A 12 -5.29 14.96 -14.30
N SER A 13 -6.01 13.94 -14.76
CA SER A 13 -7.41 13.80 -14.40
C SER A 13 -7.51 13.75 -12.88
N LEU A 14 -8.60 14.31 -12.33
CA LEU A 14 -8.84 14.30 -10.88
C LEU A 14 -8.73 12.86 -10.31
N GLN A 15 -9.09 11.88 -11.13
CA GLN A 15 -9.02 10.45 -10.82
C GLN A 15 -7.58 9.95 -10.66
N GLU A 16 -6.63 10.41 -11.48
CA GLU A 16 -5.21 10.05 -11.36
C GLU A 16 -4.66 10.48 -9.99
N ARG A 17 -5.00 11.70 -9.54
CA ARG A 17 -4.58 12.21 -8.23
C ARG A 17 -5.29 11.50 -7.08
N PHE A 18 -6.56 11.15 -7.27
CA PHE A 18 -7.34 10.39 -6.29
C PHE A 18 -6.78 8.97 -6.09
N LEU A 19 -6.36 8.32 -7.18
CA LEU A 19 -5.70 7.01 -7.15
C LEU A 19 -4.36 7.06 -6.39
N LEU A 20 -3.59 8.14 -6.56
CA LEU A 20 -2.34 8.33 -5.82
C LEU A 20 -2.56 8.44 -4.30
N VAL A 21 -3.54 9.25 -3.87
CA VAL A 21 -3.86 9.41 -2.45
C VAL A 21 -4.41 8.11 -1.86
N LEU A 22 -5.30 7.43 -2.59
CA LEU A 22 -5.86 6.15 -2.17
C LEU A 22 -4.78 5.07 -2.03
N GLY A 23 -3.84 5.01 -2.98
CA GLY A 23 -2.67 4.12 -2.90
C GLY A 23 -1.81 4.42 -1.67
N MET A 24 -1.47 5.69 -1.43
CA MET A 24 -0.69 6.09 -0.26
C MET A 24 -1.41 5.76 1.05
N LEU A 25 -2.73 5.95 1.10
CA LEU A 25 -3.55 5.64 2.27
C LEU A 25 -3.59 4.14 2.55
N PHE A 26 -3.78 3.31 1.53
CA PHE A 26 -3.69 1.85 1.68
C PHE A 26 -2.28 1.43 2.11
N PHE A 27 -1.23 2.03 1.55
CA PHE A 27 0.15 1.76 1.97
C PHE A 27 0.35 2.03 3.46
N CYS A 28 -0.08 3.20 3.96
CA CYS A 28 0.00 3.53 5.38
C CYS A 28 -0.81 2.55 6.26
N ILE A 29 -2.01 2.14 5.83
CA ILE A 29 -2.83 1.17 6.57
C ILE A 29 -2.14 -0.21 6.63
N TYR A 30 -1.64 -0.72 5.51
CA TYR A 30 -0.98 -2.03 5.48
C TYR A 30 0.38 -2.02 6.20
N LEU A 31 1.12 -0.92 6.12
CA LEU A 31 2.38 -0.74 6.85
C LEU A 31 2.12 -0.64 8.36
N GLY A 32 1.07 0.09 8.75
CA GLY A 32 0.57 0.14 10.12
C GLY A 32 0.07 -1.21 10.62
N MET A 33 -0.65 -1.98 9.81
CA MET A 33 -1.06 -3.35 10.14
C MET A 33 0.14 -4.29 10.28
N GLY A 34 1.12 -4.22 9.37
CA GLY A 34 2.32 -5.04 9.44
C GLY A 34 3.15 -4.75 10.69
N LEU A 35 3.29 -3.47 11.04
CA LEU A 35 3.90 -3.05 12.31
C LEU A 35 3.05 -3.49 13.50
N MET A 36 1.73 -3.30 13.48
CA MET A 36 0.86 -3.79 14.54
C MET A 36 1.04 -5.29 14.74
N VAL A 37 1.06 -6.10 13.67
CA VAL A 37 1.33 -7.54 13.80
C VAL A 37 2.71 -7.79 14.39
N LEU A 38 3.74 -7.03 14.04
CA LEU A 38 5.09 -7.21 14.59
C LEU A 38 5.21 -6.78 16.07
N PHE A 39 4.51 -5.71 16.47
CA PHE A 39 4.59 -5.10 17.80
C PHE A 39 3.52 -5.60 18.77
N TRP A 40 2.48 -6.28 18.29
CA TRP A 40 1.41 -6.80 19.13
C TRP A 40 1.76 -8.19 19.66
N ASP A 41 2.78 -8.22 20.52
CA ASP A 41 3.24 -9.43 21.19
C ASP A 41 2.08 -10.17 21.86
N HIS A 42 1.13 -9.46 22.45
CA HIS A 42 0.02 -10.06 23.20
C HIS A 42 -1.00 -10.85 22.34
N LEU A 43 -1.12 -10.54 21.04
CA LEU A 43 -1.98 -11.28 20.09
C LEU A 43 -1.28 -12.55 19.59
N ILE A 44 0.05 -12.49 19.49
CA ILE A 44 0.91 -13.56 18.97
C ILE A 44 1.33 -14.53 20.09
N GLU A 45 1.47 -14.05 21.33
CA GLU A 45 1.83 -14.84 22.50
C GLU A 45 0.75 -15.87 22.87
N ARG A 46 -0.50 -15.63 22.45
CA ARG A 46 -1.59 -16.61 22.54
C ARG A 46 -1.44 -17.79 21.58
N LEU A 47 -0.60 -17.68 20.55
CA LEU A 47 -0.32 -18.75 19.61
C LEU A 47 0.91 -19.54 20.08
N PRO A 48 0.81 -20.88 20.22
CA PRO A 48 1.93 -21.75 20.61
C PRO A 48 2.90 -21.98 19.43
N LEU A 49 3.36 -20.90 18.80
CA LEU A 49 4.24 -20.94 17.63
C LEU A 49 5.63 -20.43 18.01
N SER A 50 6.66 -21.16 17.56
CA SER A 50 8.06 -20.83 17.75
C SER A 50 8.41 -19.42 17.24
N THR A 51 9.30 -18.72 17.94
CA THR A 51 9.65 -17.32 17.72
C THR A 51 10.02 -16.99 16.27
N GLY A 52 10.66 -17.93 15.56
CA GLY A 52 11.00 -17.77 14.14
C GLY A 52 9.77 -17.64 13.23
N TYR A 53 8.72 -18.43 13.47
CA TYR A 53 7.50 -18.41 12.66
C TYR A 53 6.71 -17.11 12.83
N ARG A 54 6.79 -16.50 14.02
CA ARG A 54 6.15 -15.20 14.34
C ARG A 54 6.69 -14.09 13.44
N ILE A 55 8.02 -14.03 13.32
CA ILE A 55 8.72 -13.03 12.50
C ILE A 55 8.40 -13.27 11.02
N THR A 56 8.41 -14.54 10.57
CA THR A 56 8.07 -14.87 9.18
C THR A 56 6.64 -14.46 8.81
N LEU A 57 5.65 -14.64 9.70
CA LEU A 57 4.27 -14.22 9.45
C LEU A 57 4.14 -12.70 9.34
N GLY A 58 4.77 -11.93 10.24
CA GLY A 58 4.78 -10.47 10.15
C GLY A 58 5.43 -9.97 8.86
N ILE A 59 6.59 -10.53 8.50
CA ILE A 59 7.29 -10.21 7.24
C ILE A 59 6.45 -10.61 6.02
N ALA A 60 5.80 -11.78 6.03
CA ALA A 60 4.95 -12.23 4.94
C ALA A 60 3.77 -11.28 4.68
N ILE A 61 3.16 -10.73 5.74
CA ILE A 61 2.09 -9.73 5.63
C ILE A 61 2.62 -8.43 5.02
N ILE A 62 3.81 -7.97 5.45
CA ILE A 62 4.45 -6.78 4.89
C ILE A 62 4.80 -6.98 3.41
N ILE A 63 5.37 -8.13 3.03
CA ILE A 63 5.68 -8.46 1.63
C ILE A 63 4.39 -8.50 0.78
N TYR A 64 3.34 -9.15 1.28
CA TYR A 64 2.05 -9.23 0.59
C TYR A 64 1.41 -7.84 0.40
N ALA A 65 1.49 -6.97 1.40
CA ALA A 65 1.03 -5.60 1.32
C ALA A 65 1.75 -4.80 0.22
N PHE A 66 3.08 -4.92 0.13
CA PHE A 66 3.86 -4.30 -0.94
C PHE A 66 3.47 -4.84 -2.32
N PHE A 67 3.32 -6.16 -2.44
CA PHE A 67 2.90 -6.78 -3.69
C PHE A 67 1.49 -6.32 -4.14
N ARG A 68 0.57 -6.14 -3.18
CA ARG A 68 -0.78 -5.59 -3.41
C ARG A 68 -0.71 -4.15 -3.92
N PHE A 69 0.14 -3.32 -3.34
CA PHE A 69 0.33 -1.93 -3.75
C PHE A 69 0.87 -1.83 -5.18
N ILE A 70 1.90 -2.62 -5.51
CA ILE A 70 2.49 -2.66 -6.86
C ILE A 70 1.45 -3.08 -7.90
N ARG A 71 0.60 -4.07 -7.58
CA ARG A 71 -0.47 -4.50 -8.48
C ARG A 71 -1.51 -3.42 -8.75
N TYR A 72 -1.83 -2.59 -7.75
CA TYR A 72 -2.81 -1.51 -7.89
C TYR A 72 -2.28 -0.36 -8.76
N PHE A 73 -0.97 -0.13 -8.73
CA PHE A 73 -0.30 0.92 -9.49
C PHE A 73 -0.01 0.52 -10.95
N LYS A 74 0.00 -0.78 -11.25
CA LYS A 74 0.35 -1.32 -12.58
C LYS A 74 -0.86 -1.55 -13.50
N LYS A 75 -1.98 -0.87 -13.24
CA LYS A 75 -3.15 -0.83 -14.13
C LYS A 75 -3.31 0.57 -14.69
#